data_AF-R7H082-F1
#
_entry.id   AF-R7H082-F1
#
_cell.length_a   1.000
_cell.length_b   1.000
_cell.length_c   1.000
_cell.angle_alpha   90.00
_cell.angle_beta   90.00
_cell.angle_gamma   90.00
#
_symmetry.space_group_name_H-M   'P 1'
#
loop_
_entity.id
_entity.type
_entity.pdbx_description
1 polymer ?
#
loop_
_entity_poly.entity_id
_entity_poly.type
_entity_poly.pdbx_seq_one_letter_code
_entity_poly.pdbx_strand_id
1 'polypeptide(L)'
;METRHINYKSDFVIRERFRDGTGKVVALPDVDFELRYWVGSHSVKATRKDGVYTGCVPDGDGLLVIFKDHGLGEGELHHELHLALDNALFENGVQNVYYPESLHIWLWDKMGDTEGVVESDCVAAYTRGYKFTWEDFTAADIIVLQKPATEAAERADNNVRKFIEAAQQKNDTAVNNAKAATAAAIAATDAAKAATGEAASATAESKKATTAATDATAKATAATAESTKATAKAKQAATDADAATAKAKTATAESIDATDASKTATTYANTAGQQAATAAEMLEATRAEMELVIARAEQVVQGVPNGLKVEAPDTVTLGNPVRQYIKPKVKPDGCAQNVIYQTDGQSVEIEPDGEIQARETGITRVHVIPTQGTKYYKTIRVEVVPPRIRLTSGGIRLDKDGNIRLT
;
A
#
# COMPACT_ATOMS: atom_id res chain seq x y z
N MET A 1 -110.23 -65.57 64.18
CA MET A 1 -110.25 -64.12 64.52
C MET A 1 -111.34 -63.89 65.56
N GLU A 2 -111.27 -62.82 66.35
CA GLU A 2 -112.38 -62.41 67.23
C GLU A 2 -113.53 -61.87 66.37
N THR A 3 -114.78 -62.24 66.69
CA THR A 3 -115.95 -61.80 65.92
C THR A 3 -116.22 -60.31 66.15
N ARG A 4 -116.26 -59.53 65.09
CA ARG A 4 -116.58 -58.09 65.09
C ARG A 4 -118.07 -57.88 64.89
N HIS A 5 -118.65 -56.90 65.58
CA HIS A 5 -120.06 -56.56 65.45
C HIS A 5 -120.27 -55.21 64.77
N ILE A 6 -121.12 -55.20 63.73
CA ILE A 6 -121.50 -53.98 63.00
C ILE A 6 -123.01 -53.85 63.05
N ASN A 7 -123.54 -52.64 63.27
CA ASN A 7 -124.99 -52.46 63.24
C ASN A 7 -125.51 -52.72 61.82
N TYR A 8 -126.49 -53.62 61.65
CA TYR A 8 -126.95 -54.05 60.31
C TYR A 8 -127.63 -52.96 59.47
N LYS A 9 -127.94 -51.80 60.07
CA LYS A 9 -128.50 -50.63 59.37
C LYS A 9 -127.46 -49.58 58.99
N SER A 10 -126.23 -49.72 59.50
CA SER A 10 -125.17 -48.75 59.24
C SER A 10 -124.48 -49.06 57.92
N ASP A 11 -124.14 -48.01 57.17
CA ASP A 11 -123.19 -48.14 56.07
C ASP A 11 -121.80 -48.46 56.63
N PHE A 12 -121.06 -49.33 55.94
CA PHE A 12 -119.68 -49.65 56.28
C PHE A 12 -118.86 -49.95 55.02
N VAL A 13 -117.54 -49.99 55.19
CA VAL A 13 -116.59 -50.32 54.13
C VAL A 13 -115.72 -51.47 54.60
N ILE A 14 -115.57 -52.48 53.75
CA ILE A 14 -114.58 -53.53 53.93
C ILE A 14 -113.40 -53.23 52.99
N ARG A 15 -112.18 -53.21 53.51
CA ARG A 15 -110.96 -53.20 52.70
C ARG A 15 -110.48 -54.63 52.56
N GLU A 16 -110.66 -55.19 51.37
CA GLU A 16 -110.15 -56.51 51.02
C GLU A 16 -108.71 -56.40 50.52
N ARG A 17 -107.80 -57.15 51.15
CA ARG A 17 -106.44 -57.34 50.63
C ARG A 17 -106.29 -58.73 50.06
N PHE A 18 -105.73 -58.83 48.86
CA PHE A 18 -105.57 -60.12 48.21
C PHE A 18 -104.27 -60.77 48.65
N ARG A 19 -104.31 -62.06 48.99
CA ARG A 19 -103.14 -62.85 49.38
C ARG A 19 -102.93 -64.03 48.45
N ASP A 20 -101.68 -64.39 48.20
CA ASP A 20 -101.36 -65.65 47.54
C ASP A 20 -101.60 -66.85 48.48
N GLY A 21 -101.49 -68.07 47.94
CA GLY A 21 -101.63 -69.32 48.73
C GLY A 21 -100.57 -69.52 49.84
N THR A 22 -99.60 -68.61 49.97
CA THR A 22 -98.62 -68.57 51.07
C THR A 22 -98.94 -67.52 52.12
N GLY A 23 -100.01 -66.73 51.93
CA GLY A 23 -100.47 -65.67 52.83
C GLY A 23 -99.81 -64.31 52.58
N LYS A 24 -99.01 -64.14 51.51
CA LYS A 24 -98.37 -62.86 51.19
C LYS A 24 -99.33 -61.96 50.42
N VAL A 25 -99.39 -60.67 50.78
CA VAL A 25 -100.18 -59.66 50.05
C VAL A 25 -99.70 -59.57 48.60
N VAL A 26 -100.64 -59.59 47.66
CA VAL A 26 -100.44 -59.44 46.22
C VAL A 26 -101.20 -58.22 45.70
N ALA A 27 -100.88 -57.80 44.47
CA ALA A 27 -101.64 -56.75 43.80
C ALA A 27 -103.08 -57.18 43.51
N LEU A 28 -103.96 -56.21 43.26
CA LEU A 28 -105.35 -56.46 42.85
C LEU A 28 -105.41 -57.37 41.60
N PRO A 29 -106.43 -58.25 41.50
CA PRO A 29 -106.68 -59.02 40.29
C PRO A 29 -106.82 -58.14 39.04
N ASP A 30 -105.98 -58.43 38.03
CA ASP A 30 -106.02 -57.82 36.70
C ASP A 30 -107.05 -58.48 35.78
N VAL A 31 -107.63 -59.59 36.23
CA VAL A 31 -108.75 -60.33 35.63
C VAL A 31 -110.12 -59.87 36.15
N ASP A 32 -111.18 -60.29 35.49
CA ASP A 32 -112.54 -60.04 35.95
C ASP A 32 -112.85 -60.82 37.23
N PHE A 33 -113.55 -60.17 38.17
CA PHE A 33 -113.89 -60.78 39.45
C PHE A 33 -115.24 -60.32 40.01
N GLU A 34 -115.81 -61.16 40.87
CA GLU A 34 -116.98 -60.88 41.68
C GLU A 34 -116.69 -61.27 43.14
N LEU A 35 -116.77 -60.29 44.05
CA LEU A 35 -116.85 -60.51 45.49
C LEU A 35 -118.31 -60.46 45.89
N ARG A 36 -118.84 -61.59 46.33
CA ARG A 36 -120.22 -61.69 46.82
C ARG A 36 -120.22 -61.76 48.33
N TYR A 37 -121.03 -60.91 48.96
CA TYR A 37 -121.27 -60.90 50.40
C TYR A 37 -122.72 -61.23 50.69
N TRP A 38 -122.99 -62.02 51.73
CA TRP A 38 -124.37 -62.38 52.05
C TRP A 38 -124.61 -62.64 53.54
N VAL A 39 -125.87 -62.41 53.93
CA VAL A 39 -126.46 -62.85 55.20
C VAL A 39 -127.80 -63.51 54.86
N GLY A 40 -127.95 -64.79 55.19
CA GLY A 40 -129.12 -65.57 54.79
C GLY A 40 -129.34 -65.55 53.27
N SER A 41 -130.49 -65.02 52.83
CA SER A 41 -130.85 -64.91 51.40
C SER A 41 -130.51 -63.56 50.75
N HIS A 42 -130.08 -62.58 51.54
CA HIS A 42 -129.74 -61.23 51.05
C HIS A 42 -128.26 -61.17 50.68
N SER A 43 -127.94 -60.56 49.55
CA SER A 43 -126.54 -60.44 49.10
C SER A 43 -126.22 -59.11 48.43
N VAL A 44 -124.99 -58.65 48.64
CA VAL A 44 -124.36 -57.52 47.97
C VAL A 44 -123.18 -58.01 47.16
N LYS A 45 -122.87 -57.35 46.05
CA LYS A 45 -121.76 -57.71 45.16
C LYS A 45 -120.86 -56.52 44.90
N ALA A 46 -119.56 -56.76 44.95
CA ALA A 46 -118.53 -55.92 44.38
C ALA A 46 -117.95 -56.63 43.16
N THR A 47 -117.83 -55.94 42.03
CA THR A 47 -117.36 -56.56 40.79
C THR A 47 -116.35 -55.67 40.08
N ARG A 48 -115.43 -56.32 39.36
CA ARG A 48 -114.65 -55.73 38.28
C ARG A 48 -114.96 -56.52 37.01
N LYS A 49 -115.52 -55.85 36.00
CA LYS A 49 -115.80 -56.44 34.68
C LYS A 49 -115.30 -55.51 33.59
N ASP A 50 -114.49 -56.02 32.67
CA ASP A 50 -113.85 -55.25 31.60
C ASP A 50 -113.13 -53.98 32.11
N GLY A 51 -112.50 -54.09 33.29
CA GLY A 51 -111.80 -52.98 33.95
C GLY A 51 -112.70 -51.97 34.69
N VAL A 52 -114.03 -52.14 34.67
CA VAL A 52 -114.97 -51.26 35.38
C VAL A 52 -115.32 -51.83 36.75
N TYR A 53 -115.11 -51.04 37.80
CA TYR A 53 -115.44 -51.40 39.18
C TYR A 53 -116.87 -50.96 39.56
N THR A 54 -117.66 -51.86 40.12
CA THR A 54 -119.02 -51.60 40.60
C THR A 54 -119.17 -52.09 42.04
N GLY A 55 -119.71 -51.27 42.93
CA GLY A 55 -119.85 -51.59 44.37
C GLY A 55 -118.53 -51.58 45.15
N CYS A 56 -117.43 -51.21 44.50
CA CYS A 56 -116.09 -51.14 45.09
C CYS A 56 -115.19 -50.13 44.38
N VAL A 57 -114.08 -49.75 45.02
CA VAL A 57 -113.06 -48.85 44.47
C VAL A 57 -111.66 -49.38 44.82
N PRO A 58 -110.70 -49.40 43.87
CA PRO A 58 -109.32 -49.78 44.17
C PRO A 58 -108.64 -48.75 45.08
N ASP A 59 -107.90 -49.21 46.08
CA ASP A 59 -107.19 -48.40 47.07
C ASP A 59 -105.78 -48.96 47.33
N GLY A 60 -104.83 -48.53 46.50
CA GLY A 60 -103.44 -49.00 46.57
C GLY A 60 -103.33 -50.50 46.34
N ASP A 61 -102.98 -51.23 47.40
CA ASP A 61 -102.84 -52.69 47.43
C ASP A 61 -104.12 -53.44 47.85
N GLY A 62 -105.22 -52.72 48.13
CA GLY A 62 -106.50 -53.29 48.54
C GLY A 62 -107.70 -52.79 47.74
N LEU A 63 -108.86 -53.39 47.98
CA LEU A 63 -110.14 -53.02 47.36
C LEU A 63 -111.11 -52.58 48.45
N LEU A 64 -111.62 -51.35 48.35
CA LEU A 64 -112.68 -50.86 49.24
C LEU A 64 -114.03 -51.28 48.70
N VAL A 65 -114.68 -52.23 49.37
CA VAL A 65 -116.05 -52.65 49.10
C VAL A 65 -117.03 -51.84 49.94
N ILE A 66 -118.00 -51.23 49.27
CA ILE A 66 -118.88 -50.22 49.87
C ILE A 66 -120.25 -50.85 50.13
N PHE A 67 -120.63 -50.96 51.40
CA PHE A 67 -121.94 -51.44 51.84
C PHE A 67 -122.84 -50.25 52.15
N LYS A 68 -123.42 -49.67 51.10
CA LYS A 68 -124.38 -48.56 51.23
C LYS A 68 -125.81 -49.07 51.11
N ASP A 69 -126.66 -48.76 52.08
CA ASP A 69 -128.07 -49.19 52.10
C ASP A 69 -128.22 -50.69 51.79
N HIS A 70 -127.30 -51.49 52.33
CA HIS A 70 -126.97 -52.84 51.84
C HIS A 70 -128.06 -53.90 52.04
N GLY A 71 -129.00 -53.68 52.96
CA GLY A 71 -130.18 -54.53 53.14
C GLY A 71 -129.91 -56.00 53.52
N LEU A 72 -128.73 -56.30 54.09
CA LEU A 72 -128.30 -57.68 54.39
C LEU A 72 -129.06 -58.29 55.59
N GLY A 73 -129.51 -57.47 56.54
CA GLY A 73 -130.17 -57.95 57.77
C GLY A 73 -129.18 -58.43 58.83
N GLU A 74 -129.71 -59.00 59.92
CA GLU A 74 -128.93 -59.49 61.06
C GLU A 74 -128.44 -60.93 60.84
N GLY A 75 -127.16 -61.19 61.13
CA GLY A 75 -126.51 -62.50 61.02
C GLY A 75 -125.01 -62.43 60.68
N GLU A 76 -124.38 -63.59 60.56
CA GLU A 76 -122.98 -63.69 60.12
C GLU A 76 -122.83 -63.28 58.66
N LEU A 77 -121.91 -62.34 58.41
CA LEU A 77 -121.56 -61.89 57.07
C LEU A 77 -120.55 -62.85 56.45
N HIS A 78 -120.97 -63.53 55.39
CA HIS A 78 -120.10 -64.38 54.59
C HIS A 78 -119.63 -63.64 53.34
N HIS A 79 -118.48 -64.04 52.80
CA HIS A 79 -118.05 -63.60 51.48
C HIS A 79 -117.42 -64.72 50.65
N GLU A 80 -117.42 -64.52 49.34
CA GLU A 80 -116.79 -65.41 48.38
C GLU A 80 -116.21 -64.57 47.24
N LEU A 81 -114.93 -64.82 46.94
CA LEU A 81 -114.27 -64.27 45.76
C LEU A 81 -114.40 -65.25 44.59
N HIS A 82 -114.98 -64.78 43.50
CA HIS A 82 -115.00 -65.45 42.21
C HIS A 82 -114.04 -64.74 41.24
N LEU A 83 -113.06 -65.48 40.70
CA LEU A 83 -112.15 -65.02 39.64
C LEU A 83 -112.46 -65.72 38.31
N ALA A 84 -112.48 -64.94 37.23
CA ALA A 84 -112.55 -65.44 35.85
C ALA A 84 -111.14 -65.41 35.23
N LEU A 85 -110.39 -66.50 35.36
CA LEU A 85 -108.99 -66.59 34.89
C LEU A 85 -108.91 -66.95 33.41
N ASP A 86 -108.05 -66.29 32.64
CA ASP A 86 -107.75 -66.68 31.26
C ASP A 86 -107.03 -68.04 31.24
N ASN A 87 -107.71 -69.06 30.72
CA ASN A 87 -107.17 -70.40 30.62
C ASN A 87 -107.74 -71.14 29.39
N ALA A 88 -106.91 -71.26 28.35
CA ALA A 88 -107.27 -71.89 27.07
C ALA A 88 -107.61 -73.39 27.16
N LEU A 89 -107.37 -74.05 28.31
CA LEU A 89 -107.73 -75.46 28.53
C LEU A 89 -109.22 -75.65 28.85
N PHE A 90 -109.94 -74.60 29.26
CA PHE A 90 -111.35 -74.64 29.61
C PHE A 90 -112.23 -74.12 28.46
N GLU A 91 -113.48 -74.61 28.38
CA GLU A 91 -114.45 -74.17 27.36
C GLU A 91 -114.70 -72.65 27.47
N ASN A 92 -114.64 -71.93 26.35
CA ASN A 92 -114.64 -70.46 26.26
C ASN A 92 -113.38 -69.74 26.78
N GLY A 93 -112.30 -70.46 27.10
CA GLY A 93 -111.01 -69.89 27.46
C GLY A 93 -110.96 -69.26 28.85
N VAL A 94 -111.98 -69.46 29.69
CA VAL A 94 -112.09 -68.89 31.03
C VAL A 94 -112.26 -70.00 32.07
N GLN A 95 -111.39 -70.01 33.07
CA GLN A 95 -111.51 -70.85 34.27
C GLN A 95 -112.13 -70.04 35.41
N ASN A 96 -113.30 -70.49 35.91
CA ASN A 96 -113.96 -69.88 37.07
C ASN A 96 -113.44 -70.52 38.36
N VAL A 97 -112.93 -69.70 39.28
CA VAL A 97 -112.39 -70.16 40.57
C VAL A 97 -113.06 -69.39 41.70
N TYR A 98 -113.50 -70.12 42.73
CA TYR A 98 -114.25 -69.58 43.87
C TYR A 98 -113.49 -69.81 45.18
N TYR A 99 -113.42 -68.76 46.00
CA TYR A 99 -112.74 -68.75 47.30
C TYR A 99 -113.72 -68.24 48.38
N PRO A 100 -114.52 -69.13 48.99
CA PRO A 100 -115.37 -68.77 50.11
C PRO A 100 -114.55 -68.65 51.41
N GLU A 101 -114.75 -67.57 52.15
CA GLU A 101 -114.07 -67.31 53.43
C GLU A 101 -115.06 -66.77 54.48
N SER A 102 -114.70 -66.85 55.76
CA SER A 102 -115.48 -66.23 56.85
C SER A 102 -114.79 -64.95 57.28
N LEU A 103 -115.54 -63.85 57.25
CA LEU A 103 -115.08 -62.54 57.68
C LEU A 103 -114.99 -62.41 59.21
N HIS A 104 -115.61 -63.33 59.95
CA HIS A 104 -115.86 -63.18 61.39
C HIS A 104 -116.51 -61.83 61.73
N ILE A 105 -117.44 -61.37 60.88
CA ILE A 105 -118.25 -60.17 61.11
C ILE A 105 -119.69 -60.61 61.34
N TRP A 106 -120.29 -60.11 62.42
CA TRP A 106 -121.70 -60.32 62.72
C TRP A 106 -122.46 -58.99 62.59
N LEU A 107 -123.43 -58.94 61.69
CA LEU A 107 -124.34 -57.80 61.57
C LEU A 107 -125.44 -57.95 62.62
N TRP A 108 -125.63 -56.97 63.50
CA TRP A 108 -126.61 -57.04 64.61
C TRP A 108 -127.39 -55.75 64.84
N ASP A 109 -128.43 -55.79 65.67
CA ASP A 109 -129.31 -54.65 65.93
C ASP A 109 -128.76 -53.62 66.93
N LYS A 110 -127.63 -53.91 67.60
CA LYS A 110 -127.02 -53.07 68.65
C LYS A 110 -125.87 -52.19 68.14
N MET A 111 -125.31 -51.37 69.02
CA MET A 111 -124.13 -50.54 68.73
C MET A 111 -122.94 -51.45 68.37
N GLY A 112 -122.35 -51.23 67.19
CA GLY A 112 -121.17 -51.97 66.76
C GLY A 112 -119.93 -51.68 67.62
N ASP A 113 -118.97 -52.59 67.59
CA ASP A 113 -117.66 -52.48 68.28
C ASP A 113 -116.52 -52.08 67.33
N THR A 114 -116.84 -51.83 66.05
CA THR A 114 -115.88 -51.53 65.00
C THR A 114 -116.07 -50.10 64.48
N GLU A 115 -115.04 -49.26 64.60
CA GLU A 115 -115.00 -47.92 64.02
C GLU A 115 -114.15 -47.91 62.74
N GLY A 116 -114.67 -47.32 61.66
CA GLY A 116 -113.93 -47.10 60.41
C GLY A 116 -114.01 -48.23 59.40
N VAL A 117 -112.93 -48.41 58.63
CA VAL A 117 -112.82 -49.40 57.54
C VAL A 117 -112.44 -50.76 58.12
N VAL A 118 -113.21 -51.79 57.80
CA VAL A 118 -112.97 -53.16 58.28
C VAL A 118 -111.97 -53.83 57.34
N GLU A 119 -110.77 -54.13 57.84
CA GLU A 119 -109.78 -54.87 57.05
C GLU A 119 -110.14 -56.36 57.05
N SER A 120 -110.14 -56.92 55.84
CA SER A 120 -110.33 -58.34 55.53
C SER A 120 -109.28 -58.77 54.51
N ASP A 121 -108.92 -60.05 54.56
CA ASP A 121 -108.01 -60.65 53.60
C ASP A 121 -108.78 -61.65 52.74
N CYS A 122 -108.60 -61.63 51.42
CA CYS A 122 -109.11 -62.65 50.50
C CYS A 122 -107.95 -63.42 49.90
N VAL A 123 -107.97 -64.76 49.94
CA VAL A 123 -107.01 -65.55 49.19
C VAL A 123 -107.35 -65.51 47.70
N ALA A 124 -106.41 -65.03 46.89
CA ALA A 124 -106.49 -65.01 45.42
C ALA A 124 -105.24 -65.65 44.83
N ALA A 125 -105.25 -66.98 44.76
CA ALA A 125 -104.11 -67.80 44.35
C ALA A 125 -103.89 -67.87 42.82
N TYR A 126 -104.01 -66.76 42.08
CA TYR A 126 -103.82 -66.70 40.62
C TYR A 126 -102.43 -66.22 40.16
N THR A 127 -101.50 -65.93 41.08
CA THR A 127 -100.22 -65.22 40.80
C THR A 127 -99.03 -66.11 40.38
N ARG A 128 -99.25 -67.18 39.63
CA ARG A 128 -98.14 -67.90 38.96
C ARG A 128 -98.53 -68.46 37.60
N GLY A 129 -98.27 -67.69 36.54
CA GLY A 129 -97.68 -68.26 35.33
C GLY A 129 -96.25 -68.74 35.66
N TYR A 130 -95.78 -69.79 35.00
CA TYR A 130 -94.45 -70.36 35.27
C TYR A 130 -93.33 -69.31 35.09
N LYS A 131 -92.30 -69.39 35.93
CA LYS A 131 -91.08 -68.59 35.74
C LYS A 131 -90.42 -69.06 34.46
N PHE A 132 -90.08 -68.14 33.55
CA PHE A 132 -89.15 -68.46 32.48
C PHE A 132 -87.83 -68.96 33.08
N THR A 133 -87.40 -70.13 32.66
CA THR A 133 -86.13 -70.77 32.95
C THR A 133 -85.26 -70.73 31.71
N TRP A 134 -83.95 -70.97 31.86
CA TRP A 134 -83.03 -71.02 30.72
C TRP A 134 -83.46 -72.06 29.66
N GLU A 135 -84.21 -73.08 30.05
CA GLU A 135 -84.73 -74.14 29.19
C GLU A 135 -85.89 -73.68 28.27
N ASP A 136 -86.50 -72.53 28.55
CA ASP A 136 -87.58 -71.95 27.74
C ASP A 136 -87.07 -71.20 26.49
N PHE A 137 -85.75 -71.04 26.34
CA PHE A 137 -85.13 -70.40 25.18
C PHE A 137 -84.49 -71.44 24.27
N THR A 138 -84.76 -71.36 22.96
CA THR A 138 -83.99 -72.13 22.00
C THR A 138 -82.60 -71.51 21.81
N ALA A 139 -81.64 -72.27 21.28
CA ALA A 139 -80.32 -71.74 20.94
C ALA A 139 -80.41 -70.54 19.96
N ALA A 140 -81.44 -70.49 19.11
CA ALA A 140 -81.67 -69.37 18.20
C ALA A 140 -82.11 -68.10 18.97
N ASP A 141 -82.95 -68.23 19.99
CA ASP A 141 -83.43 -67.10 20.80
C ASP A 141 -82.29 -66.49 21.63
N ILE A 142 -81.41 -67.33 22.16
CA ILE A 142 -80.20 -66.88 22.89
C ILE A 142 -79.28 -66.08 21.97
N ILE A 143 -79.09 -66.52 20.71
CA ILE A 143 -78.29 -65.78 19.71
C ILE A 143 -78.90 -64.40 19.44
N VAL A 144 -80.23 -64.31 19.28
CA VAL A 144 -80.92 -63.03 19.06
C VAL A 144 -80.77 -62.10 20.27
N LEU A 145 -80.88 -62.63 21.49
CA LEU A 145 -80.69 -61.86 22.73
C LEU A 145 -79.26 -61.37 22.92
N GLN A 146 -78.25 -62.13 22.48
CA GLN A 146 -76.83 -61.74 22.56
C GLN A 146 -76.40 -60.77 21.46
N LYS A 147 -77.08 -60.78 20.31
CA LYS A 147 -76.71 -60.00 19.11
C LYS A 147 -76.42 -58.52 19.39
N PRO A 148 -77.23 -57.75 20.15
CA PRO A 148 -76.93 -56.35 20.43
C PRO A 148 -75.61 -56.14 21.19
N ALA A 149 -75.29 -57.06 22.12
CA ALA A 149 -74.06 -57.00 22.90
C ALA A 149 -72.84 -57.38 22.05
N THR A 150 -72.94 -58.42 21.23
CA THR A 150 -71.87 -58.85 20.32
C THR A 150 -71.57 -57.77 19.28
N GLU A 151 -72.60 -57.20 18.63
CA GLU A 151 -72.41 -56.12 17.66
C GLU A 151 -71.85 -54.85 18.32
N ALA A 152 -72.21 -54.56 19.57
CA ALA A 152 -71.64 -53.44 20.31
C ALA A 152 -70.15 -53.66 20.61
N ALA A 153 -69.76 -54.87 21.00
CA ALA A 153 -68.37 -55.25 21.23
C ALA A 153 -67.55 -55.14 19.93
N GLU A 154 -68.04 -55.69 18.82
CA GLU A 154 -67.38 -55.58 17.52
C GLU A 154 -67.21 -54.13 17.05
N ARG A 155 -68.23 -53.29 17.25
CA ARG A 155 -68.13 -51.84 16.96
C ARG A 155 -67.07 -51.17 17.82
N ALA A 156 -67.00 -51.50 19.11
CA ALA A 156 -65.99 -50.95 20.02
C ALA A 156 -64.58 -51.35 19.59
N ASP A 157 -64.34 -52.63 19.32
CA ASP A 157 -63.04 -53.14 18.86
C ASP A 157 -62.61 -52.51 17.52
N ASN A 158 -63.56 -52.38 16.59
CA ASN A 158 -63.31 -51.73 15.30
C ASN A 158 -62.96 -50.24 15.47
N ASN A 159 -63.64 -49.53 16.39
CA ASN A 159 -63.35 -48.13 16.68
C ASN A 159 -61.97 -47.96 17.33
N VAL A 160 -61.61 -48.83 18.28
CA VAL A 160 -60.29 -48.83 18.92
C VAL A 160 -59.19 -49.08 17.89
N ARG A 161 -59.37 -50.06 16.99
CA ARG A 161 -58.38 -50.36 15.94
C ARG A 161 -58.17 -49.16 15.00
N LYS A 162 -59.25 -48.56 14.50
CA LYS A 162 -59.18 -47.37 13.63
C LYS A 162 -58.52 -46.19 14.34
N PHE A 163 -58.78 -46.02 15.64
CA PHE A 163 -58.14 -44.98 16.44
C PHE A 163 -56.63 -45.22 16.55
N ILE A 164 -56.20 -46.44 16.85
CA ILE A 164 -54.78 -46.81 16.94
C ILE A 164 -54.08 -46.59 15.60
N GLU A 165 -54.67 -47.05 14.49
CA GLU A 165 -54.11 -46.85 13.14
C GLU A 165 -53.95 -45.35 12.81
N ALA A 166 -54.96 -44.53 13.08
CA ALA A 166 -54.89 -43.09 12.87
C ALA A 166 -53.83 -42.41 13.78
N ALA A 167 -53.71 -42.86 15.04
CA ALA A 167 -52.70 -42.36 15.96
C ALA A 167 -51.28 -42.73 15.52
N GLN A 168 -51.08 -43.97 15.04
CA GLN A 168 -49.80 -44.44 14.49
C GLN A 168 -49.42 -43.65 13.25
N GLN A 169 -50.33 -43.46 12.28
CA GLN A 169 -50.06 -42.66 11.08
C GLN A 169 -49.65 -41.22 11.41
N LYS A 170 -50.32 -40.59 12.39
CA LYS A 170 -49.94 -39.25 12.87
C LYS A 170 -48.57 -39.26 13.53
N ASN A 171 -48.28 -40.27 14.33
CA ASN A 171 -46.98 -40.40 14.99
C ASN A 171 -45.84 -40.61 13.97
N ASP A 172 -46.03 -41.48 12.98
CA ASP A 172 -45.06 -41.72 11.92
C ASP A 172 -44.80 -40.46 11.08
N THR A 173 -45.87 -39.72 10.77
CA THR A 173 -45.76 -38.42 10.09
C THR A 173 -44.95 -37.43 10.93
N ALA A 174 -45.23 -37.34 12.23
CA ALA A 174 -44.49 -36.45 13.14
C ALA A 174 -43.01 -36.84 13.24
N VAL A 175 -42.70 -38.13 13.36
CA VAL A 175 -41.33 -38.65 13.41
C VAL A 175 -40.59 -38.37 12.10
N ASN A 176 -41.23 -38.58 10.95
CA ASN A 176 -40.61 -38.32 9.66
C ASN A 176 -40.35 -36.82 9.45
N ASN A 177 -41.30 -35.96 9.83
CA ASN A 177 -41.12 -34.52 9.79
C ASN A 177 -39.96 -34.07 10.71
N ALA A 178 -39.87 -34.64 11.91
CA ALA A 178 -38.76 -34.34 12.83
C ALA A 178 -37.41 -34.77 12.24
N LYS A 179 -37.31 -35.97 11.66
CA LYS A 179 -36.10 -36.45 10.98
C LYS A 179 -35.69 -35.55 9.82
N ALA A 180 -36.65 -35.12 8.99
CA ALA A 180 -36.40 -34.22 7.88
C ALA A 180 -35.89 -32.84 8.37
N ALA A 181 -36.50 -32.30 9.43
CA ALA A 181 -36.06 -31.05 10.04
C ALA A 181 -34.64 -31.16 10.62
N THR A 182 -34.30 -32.28 11.28
CA THR A 182 -32.94 -32.54 11.77
C THR A 182 -31.93 -32.61 10.63
N ALA A 183 -32.24 -33.33 9.55
CA ALA A 183 -31.37 -33.43 8.39
C ALA A 183 -31.13 -32.05 7.74
N ALA A 184 -32.18 -31.23 7.60
CA ALA A 184 -32.06 -29.88 7.08
C ALA A 184 -31.18 -28.99 7.99
N ALA A 185 -31.32 -29.10 9.32
CA ALA A 185 -30.51 -28.35 10.28
C ALA A 185 -29.03 -28.75 10.22
N ILE A 186 -28.72 -30.03 10.06
CA ILE A 186 -27.35 -30.52 9.86
C ILE A 186 -26.77 -29.95 8.56
N ALA A 187 -27.50 -30.04 7.45
CA ALA A 187 -27.06 -29.50 6.16
C ALA A 187 -26.79 -27.99 6.23
N ALA A 188 -27.66 -27.22 6.89
CA ALA A 188 -27.46 -25.79 7.11
C ALA A 188 -26.21 -25.50 7.97
N THR A 189 -25.95 -26.32 8.99
CA THR A 189 -24.77 -26.21 9.84
C THR A 189 -23.48 -26.46 9.05
N ASP A 190 -23.46 -27.49 8.21
CA ASP A 190 -22.28 -27.81 7.40
C ASP A 190 -22.03 -26.76 6.31
N ALA A 191 -23.09 -26.22 5.69
CA ALA A 191 -22.98 -25.09 4.78
C ALA A 191 -22.39 -23.85 5.49
N ALA A 192 -22.83 -23.54 6.72
CA ALA A 192 -22.30 -22.44 7.50
C ALA A 192 -20.81 -22.63 7.86
N LYS A 193 -20.39 -23.86 8.19
CA LYS A 193 -18.98 -24.19 8.42
C LYS A 193 -18.14 -24.02 7.16
N ALA A 194 -18.64 -24.47 6.01
CA ALA A 194 -17.97 -24.31 4.72
C ALA A 194 -17.76 -22.82 4.39
N ALA A 195 -18.82 -22.01 4.49
CA ALA A 195 -18.75 -20.56 4.29
C ALA A 195 -17.75 -19.88 5.25
N THR A 196 -17.70 -20.33 6.51
CA THR A 196 -16.71 -19.83 7.49
C THR A 196 -15.28 -20.16 7.08
N GLY A 197 -15.04 -21.38 6.57
CA GLY A 197 -13.75 -21.80 6.03
C GLY A 197 -13.32 -20.95 4.83
N GLU A 198 -14.23 -20.73 3.87
CA GLU A 198 -13.99 -19.89 2.70
C GLU A 198 -13.65 -18.44 3.10
N ALA A 199 -14.40 -17.86 4.05
CA ALA A 199 -14.14 -16.53 4.58
C ALA A 199 -12.76 -16.43 5.26
N ALA A 200 -12.35 -17.46 6.00
CA ALA A 200 -11.02 -17.53 6.61
C ALA A 200 -9.91 -17.59 5.55
N SER A 201 -10.08 -18.41 4.50
CA SER A 201 -9.16 -18.49 3.37
C SER A 201 -9.05 -17.15 2.63
N ALA A 202 -10.17 -16.50 2.33
CA ALA A 202 -10.19 -15.17 1.71
C ALA A 202 -9.48 -14.12 2.58
N THR A 203 -9.66 -14.18 3.91
CA THR A 203 -8.97 -13.30 4.86
C THR A 203 -7.46 -13.52 4.84
N ALA A 204 -7.01 -14.78 4.79
CA ALA A 204 -5.59 -15.11 4.71
C ALA A 204 -4.95 -14.59 3.41
N GLU A 205 -5.65 -14.72 2.28
CA GLU A 205 -5.16 -14.23 0.99
C GLU A 205 -5.12 -12.70 0.93
N SER A 206 -6.13 -12.02 1.49
CA SER A 206 -6.14 -10.57 1.65
C SER A 206 -4.93 -10.07 2.47
N LYS A 207 -4.57 -10.78 3.54
CA LYS A 207 -3.37 -10.45 4.34
C LYS A 207 -2.09 -10.60 3.52
N LYS A 208 -1.94 -11.67 2.73
CA LYS A 208 -0.77 -11.83 1.85
C LYS A 208 -0.67 -10.72 0.81
N ALA A 209 -1.80 -10.37 0.18
CA ALA A 209 -1.86 -9.27 -0.78
C ALA A 209 -1.47 -7.92 -0.13
N THR A 210 -1.92 -7.68 1.10
CA THR A 210 -1.55 -6.49 1.88
C THR A 210 -0.04 -6.45 2.14
N THR A 211 0.56 -7.55 2.62
CA THR A 211 2.01 -7.64 2.82
C THR A 211 2.78 -7.38 1.53
N ALA A 212 2.37 -8.01 0.42
CA ALA A 212 3.00 -7.80 -0.89
C ALA A 212 2.93 -6.34 -1.36
N ALA A 213 1.80 -5.66 -1.12
CA ALA A 213 1.64 -4.24 -1.44
C ALA A 213 2.54 -3.34 -0.57
N THR A 214 2.66 -3.65 0.72
CA THR A 214 3.59 -2.94 1.62
C THR A 214 5.04 -3.10 1.18
N ASP A 215 5.46 -4.32 0.85
CA ASP A 215 6.81 -4.60 0.35
C ASP A 215 7.11 -3.89 -0.97
N ALA A 216 6.14 -3.88 -1.90
CA ALA A 216 6.26 -3.16 -3.16
C ALA A 216 6.41 -1.65 -2.94
N THR A 217 5.66 -1.08 -2.00
CA THR A 217 5.76 0.33 -1.62
C THR A 217 7.14 0.65 -1.05
N ALA A 218 7.66 -0.18 -0.14
CA ALA A 218 8.99 0.00 0.44
C ALA A 218 10.09 -0.05 -0.64
N LYS A 219 10.01 -1.00 -1.57
CA LYS A 219 10.94 -1.08 -2.72
C LYS A 219 10.86 0.15 -3.62
N ALA A 220 9.67 0.66 -3.90
CA ALA A 220 9.48 1.86 -4.70
C ALA A 220 10.07 3.11 -4.01
N THR A 221 9.88 3.24 -2.70
CA THR A 221 10.49 4.32 -1.91
C THR A 221 12.02 4.24 -1.94
N ALA A 222 12.59 3.06 -1.74
CA ALA A 222 14.04 2.85 -1.81
C ALA A 222 14.61 3.20 -3.21
N ALA A 223 13.94 2.75 -4.28
CA ALA A 223 14.33 3.07 -5.65
C ALA A 223 14.27 4.58 -5.94
N THR A 224 13.25 5.28 -5.40
CA THR A 224 13.11 6.74 -5.52
C THR A 224 14.24 7.47 -4.80
N ALA A 225 14.63 7.01 -3.62
CA ALA A 225 15.75 7.57 -2.87
C ALA A 225 17.08 7.41 -3.62
N GLU A 226 17.35 6.22 -4.17
CA GLU A 226 18.55 5.98 -4.97
C GLU A 226 18.56 6.80 -6.27
N SER A 227 17.43 6.92 -6.95
CA SER A 227 17.28 7.79 -8.13
C SER A 227 17.56 9.27 -7.80
N THR A 228 17.11 9.74 -6.64
CA THR A 228 17.37 11.11 -6.17
C THR A 228 18.86 11.33 -5.91
N LYS A 229 19.55 10.37 -5.27
CA LYS A 229 21.01 10.41 -5.07
C LYS A 229 21.76 10.42 -6.40
N ALA A 230 21.36 9.59 -7.35
CA ALA A 230 21.96 9.54 -8.68
C ALA A 230 21.79 10.87 -9.41
N THR A 231 20.60 11.47 -9.34
CA THR A 231 20.31 12.79 -9.91
C THR A 231 21.19 13.88 -9.29
N ALA A 232 21.38 13.86 -7.96
CA ALA A 232 22.26 14.81 -7.28
C ALA A 232 23.73 14.66 -7.73
N LYS A 233 24.24 13.43 -7.84
CA LYS A 233 25.58 13.17 -8.37
C LYS A 233 25.74 13.64 -9.81
N ALA A 234 24.74 13.41 -10.66
CA ALA A 234 24.76 13.87 -12.06
C ALA A 234 24.81 15.41 -12.15
N LYS A 235 24.03 16.11 -11.32
CA LYS A 235 24.09 17.57 -11.23
C LYS A 235 25.45 18.07 -10.76
N GLN A 236 26.05 17.43 -9.76
CA GLN A 236 27.39 17.80 -9.31
C GLN A 236 28.44 17.59 -10.42
N ALA A 237 28.40 16.46 -11.11
CA ALA A 237 29.31 16.17 -12.21
C ALA A 237 29.18 17.19 -13.36
N ALA A 238 27.95 17.65 -13.65
CA ALA A 238 27.74 18.71 -14.64
C ALA A 238 28.38 20.04 -14.19
N THR A 239 28.18 20.45 -12.94
CA THR A 239 28.83 21.65 -12.36
C THR A 239 30.35 21.55 -12.42
N ASP A 240 30.92 20.39 -12.09
CA ASP A 240 32.36 20.16 -12.12
C ASP A 240 32.91 20.25 -13.57
N ALA A 241 32.16 19.71 -14.54
CA ALA A 241 32.50 19.78 -15.95
C ALA A 241 32.44 21.22 -16.50
N ASP A 242 31.44 22.01 -16.09
CA ASP A 242 31.33 23.43 -16.44
C ASP A 242 32.51 24.23 -15.85
N ALA A 243 32.88 23.96 -14.59
CA ALA A 243 34.03 24.58 -13.94
C ALA A 243 35.36 24.21 -14.63
N ALA A 244 35.53 22.95 -15.02
CA ALA A 244 36.69 22.51 -15.79
C ALA A 244 36.76 23.18 -17.17
N THR A 245 35.61 23.31 -17.85
CA THR A 245 35.50 24.01 -19.13
C THR A 245 35.87 25.49 -19.00
N ALA A 246 35.43 26.16 -17.94
CA ALA A 246 35.79 27.55 -17.65
C ALA A 246 37.30 27.71 -17.45
N LYS A 247 37.93 26.85 -16.63
CA LYS A 247 39.39 26.84 -16.43
C LYS A 247 40.15 26.62 -17.74
N ALA A 248 39.69 25.70 -18.59
CA ALA A 248 40.31 25.45 -19.89
C ALA A 248 40.23 26.68 -20.81
N LYS A 249 39.10 27.40 -20.81
CA LYS A 249 38.97 28.66 -21.55
C LYS A 249 39.94 29.72 -21.04
N THR A 250 40.08 29.89 -19.72
CA THR A 250 41.06 30.81 -19.13
C THR A 250 42.49 30.46 -19.53
N ALA A 251 42.89 29.19 -19.38
CA ALA A 251 44.23 28.74 -19.78
C ALA A 251 44.49 28.94 -21.29
N THR A 252 43.47 28.77 -22.13
CA THR A 252 43.56 29.03 -23.57
C THR A 252 43.81 30.52 -23.84
N ALA A 253 43.09 31.41 -23.15
CA ALA A 253 43.29 32.86 -23.27
C ALA A 253 44.70 33.28 -22.82
N GLU A 254 45.15 32.79 -21.66
CA GLU A 254 46.52 33.03 -21.16
C GLU A 254 47.59 32.53 -22.15
N SER A 255 47.37 31.39 -22.80
CA SER A 255 48.27 30.87 -23.82
C SER A 255 48.31 31.74 -25.08
N ILE A 256 47.17 32.33 -25.48
CA ILE A 256 47.12 33.28 -26.60
C ILE A 256 47.90 34.55 -26.23
N ASP A 257 47.65 35.11 -25.05
CA ASP A 257 48.36 36.31 -24.57
C ASP A 257 49.87 36.08 -24.50
N ALA A 258 50.31 34.92 -23.96
CA ALA A 258 51.72 34.55 -23.93
C ALA A 258 52.32 34.41 -25.34
N THR A 259 51.55 33.87 -26.29
CA THR A 259 51.98 33.75 -27.68
C THR A 259 52.14 35.13 -28.33
N ASP A 260 51.22 36.06 -28.10
CA ASP A 260 51.29 37.41 -28.66
C ASP A 260 52.40 38.25 -28.01
N ALA A 261 52.63 38.08 -26.70
CA ALA A 261 53.80 38.64 -26.03
C ALA A 261 55.11 38.11 -26.64
N SER A 262 55.18 36.80 -26.95
CA SER A 262 56.34 36.20 -27.61
C SER A 262 56.58 36.75 -29.02
N LYS A 263 55.54 36.92 -29.84
CA LYS A 263 55.64 37.57 -31.17
C LYS A 263 56.15 39.00 -31.05
N THR A 264 55.66 39.74 -30.06
CA THR A 264 56.09 41.12 -29.79
C THR A 264 57.56 41.16 -29.41
N ALA A 265 58.00 40.30 -28.49
CA ALA A 265 59.40 40.18 -28.09
C ALA A 265 60.30 39.80 -29.28
N THR A 266 59.85 38.87 -30.14
CA THR A 266 60.56 38.49 -31.38
C THR A 266 60.71 39.69 -32.33
N THR A 267 59.66 40.50 -32.48
CA THR A 267 59.68 41.72 -33.30
C THR A 267 60.67 42.75 -32.76
N TYR A 268 60.69 42.94 -31.44
CA TYR A 268 61.67 43.82 -30.80
C TYR A 268 63.10 43.31 -30.97
N ALA A 269 63.34 42.01 -30.80
CA ALA A 269 64.67 41.42 -31.00
C ALA A 269 65.16 41.59 -32.45
N ASN A 270 64.29 41.38 -33.44
CA ASN A 270 64.61 41.60 -34.85
C ASN A 270 64.91 43.07 -35.14
N THR A 271 64.11 44.00 -34.61
CA THR A 271 64.34 45.44 -34.75
C THR A 271 65.68 45.85 -34.14
N ALA A 272 65.98 45.39 -32.92
CA ALA A 272 67.25 45.65 -32.26
C ALA A 272 68.44 45.07 -33.04
N GLY A 273 68.29 43.85 -33.59
CA GLY A 273 69.30 43.22 -34.45
C GLY A 273 69.57 44.03 -35.72
N GLN A 274 68.53 44.53 -36.39
CA GLN A 274 68.68 45.41 -37.55
C GLN A 274 69.38 46.72 -37.18
N GLN A 275 68.96 47.37 -36.09
CA GLN A 275 69.61 48.60 -35.61
C GLN A 275 71.10 48.37 -35.30
N ALA A 276 71.44 47.25 -34.67
CA ALA A 276 72.83 46.89 -34.40
C ALA A 276 73.64 46.65 -35.68
N ALA A 277 73.05 45.96 -36.68
CA ALA A 277 73.68 45.76 -37.98
C ALA A 277 73.95 47.09 -38.71
N THR A 278 72.95 47.99 -38.76
CA THR A 278 73.11 49.32 -39.36
C THR A 278 74.15 50.16 -38.61
N ALA A 279 74.18 50.10 -37.28
CA ALA A 279 75.20 50.79 -36.49
C ALA A 279 76.62 50.25 -36.77
N ALA A 280 76.76 48.93 -36.94
CA ALA A 280 78.03 48.31 -37.33
C ALA A 280 78.49 48.74 -38.73
N GLU A 281 77.57 48.79 -39.71
CA GLU A 281 77.85 49.30 -41.06
C GLU A 281 78.33 50.76 -41.02
N MET A 282 77.65 51.63 -40.25
CA MET A 282 78.04 53.03 -40.07
C MET A 282 79.41 53.19 -39.40
N LEU A 283 79.71 52.35 -38.40
CA LEU A 283 81.01 52.34 -37.72
C LEU A 283 82.13 51.95 -38.70
N GLU A 284 81.92 50.92 -39.52
CA GLU A 284 82.90 50.48 -40.51
C GLU A 284 83.13 51.54 -41.60
N ALA A 285 82.06 52.20 -42.06
CA ALA A 285 82.17 53.33 -42.98
C ALA A 285 82.98 54.50 -42.36
N THR A 286 82.72 54.84 -41.09
CA THR A 286 83.46 55.88 -40.36
C THR A 286 84.93 55.50 -40.19
N ARG A 287 85.23 54.23 -39.91
CA ARG A 287 86.59 53.71 -39.80
C ARG A 287 87.33 53.83 -41.14
N ALA A 288 86.70 53.46 -42.25
CA ALA A 288 87.28 53.57 -43.58
C ALA A 288 87.59 55.04 -43.96
N GLU A 289 86.69 55.98 -43.60
CA GLU A 289 86.95 57.42 -43.76
C GLU A 289 88.11 57.90 -42.88
N MET A 290 88.19 57.46 -41.62
CA MET A 290 89.32 57.79 -40.74
C MET A 290 90.65 57.26 -41.27
N GLU A 291 90.71 56.04 -41.82
CA GLU A 291 91.92 55.51 -42.45
C GLU A 291 92.38 56.38 -43.63
N LEU A 292 91.44 56.85 -44.46
CA LEU A 292 91.72 57.81 -45.54
C LEU A 292 92.25 59.15 -45.01
N VAL A 293 91.69 59.67 -43.92
CA VAL A 293 92.15 60.91 -43.28
C VAL A 293 93.56 60.75 -42.69
N ILE A 294 93.86 59.61 -42.04
CA ILE A 294 95.19 59.29 -41.51
C ILE A 294 96.22 59.25 -42.65
N ALA A 295 95.94 58.53 -43.74
CA ALA A 295 96.84 58.45 -44.90
C ALA A 295 97.12 59.84 -45.51
N ARG A 296 96.13 60.72 -45.56
CA ARG A 296 96.30 62.11 -46.05
C ARG A 296 97.07 62.98 -45.07
N ALA A 297 96.87 62.82 -43.76
CA ALA A 297 97.61 63.55 -42.74
C ALA A 297 99.11 63.18 -42.74
N GLU A 298 99.45 61.91 -42.95
CA GLU A 298 100.84 61.46 -43.08
C GLU A 298 101.56 62.11 -44.27
N GLN A 299 100.88 62.31 -45.40
CA GLN A 299 101.47 63.00 -46.56
C GLN A 299 101.74 64.49 -46.33
N VAL A 300 100.93 65.19 -45.51
CA VAL A 300 101.08 66.63 -45.26
C VAL A 300 102.23 66.94 -44.29
N VAL A 301 102.55 66.03 -43.36
CA VAL A 301 103.61 66.25 -42.35
C VAL A 301 105.03 66.01 -42.90
N GLN A 302 105.21 65.21 -43.95
CA GLN A 302 106.55 64.91 -44.50
C GLN A 302 107.23 66.05 -45.28
N GLY A 303 106.60 67.22 -45.41
CA GLY A 303 107.05 68.26 -46.34
C GLY A 303 107.65 69.53 -45.77
N VAL A 304 107.60 69.80 -44.46
CA VAL A 304 107.92 71.16 -43.92
C VAL A 304 109.34 71.21 -43.33
N PRO A 305 110.31 71.90 -43.98
CA PRO A 305 111.64 72.13 -43.41
C PRO A 305 111.57 72.90 -42.09
N ASN A 306 112.38 72.50 -41.12
CA ASN A 306 112.52 73.18 -39.83
C ASN A 306 113.96 73.63 -39.51
N GLY A 307 114.91 73.42 -40.42
CA GLY A 307 116.29 73.90 -40.27
C GLY A 307 117.16 73.63 -41.50
N LEU A 308 118.33 74.28 -41.54
CA LEU A 308 119.38 74.06 -42.55
C LEU A 308 120.74 73.94 -41.86
N LYS A 309 121.47 72.87 -42.18
CA LYS A 309 122.89 72.73 -41.88
C LYS A 309 123.69 73.02 -43.15
N VAL A 310 124.77 73.79 -43.03
CA VAL A 310 125.69 74.08 -44.13
C VAL A 310 127.09 73.83 -43.63
N GLU A 311 127.84 73.02 -44.36
CA GLU A 311 129.27 72.79 -44.15
C GLU A 311 130.01 73.34 -45.36
N ALA A 312 130.97 74.23 -45.13
CA ALA A 312 131.76 74.86 -46.18
C ALA A 312 133.15 75.22 -45.64
N PRO A 313 134.17 75.28 -46.50
CA PRO A 313 135.49 75.77 -46.14
C PRO A 313 135.46 77.29 -45.85
N ASP A 314 136.13 77.72 -44.78
CA ASP A 314 136.26 79.15 -44.45
C ASP A 314 137.25 79.86 -45.38
N THR A 315 138.20 79.11 -45.94
CA THR A 315 139.28 79.65 -46.78
C THR A 315 139.53 78.76 -47.98
N VAL A 316 139.60 79.35 -49.16
CA VAL A 316 139.97 78.71 -50.42
C VAL A 316 141.22 79.41 -50.97
N THR A 317 142.15 78.66 -51.53
CA THR A 317 143.40 79.23 -52.06
C THR A 317 143.26 79.48 -53.57
N LEU A 318 143.61 80.69 -54.01
CA LEU A 318 143.54 81.07 -55.43
C LEU A 318 144.48 80.19 -56.28
N GLY A 319 143.94 79.56 -57.34
CA GLY A 319 144.67 78.66 -58.22
C GLY A 319 144.85 77.22 -57.71
N ASN A 320 144.21 76.83 -56.60
CA ASN A 320 144.26 75.47 -56.07
C ASN A 320 143.51 74.49 -57.00
N PRO A 321 144.15 73.40 -57.49
CA PRO A 321 143.49 72.43 -58.37
C PRO A 321 142.43 71.55 -57.67
N VAL A 322 142.34 71.56 -56.33
CA VAL A 322 141.35 70.78 -55.59
C VAL A 322 140.02 71.54 -55.48
N ARG A 323 138.97 70.97 -56.08
CA ARG A 323 137.60 71.50 -56.02
C ARG A 323 137.05 71.45 -54.60
N GLN A 324 136.45 72.54 -54.15
CA GLN A 324 135.81 72.63 -52.83
C GLN A 324 134.31 72.91 -53.00
N TYR A 325 133.49 72.45 -52.06
CA TYR A 325 132.03 72.53 -52.16
C TYR A 325 131.41 73.06 -50.88
N ILE A 326 130.27 73.75 -51.03
CA ILE A 326 129.32 74.05 -49.97
C ILE A 326 128.31 72.91 -49.90
N LYS A 327 128.26 72.23 -48.76
CA LYS A 327 127.39 71.06 -48.52
C LYS A 327 126.20 71.42 -47.62
N PRO A 328 125.03 71.71 -48.21
CA PRO A 328 123.78 71.94 -47.49
C PRO A 328 123.10 70.62 -47.09
N LYS A 329 122.38 70.64 -45.95
CA LYS A 329 121.43 69.59 -45.57
C LYS A 329 120.20 70.22 -44.92
N VAL A 330 119.06 70.12 -45.60
CA VAL A 330 117.75 70.60 -45.11
C VAL A 330 117.21 69.60 -44.10
N LYS A 331 116.70 70.08 -42.96
CA LYS A 331 116.18 69.26 -41.87
C LYS A 331 114.66 69.39 -41.75
N PRO A 332 113.95 68.32 -41.33
CA PRO A 332 114.44 66.94 -41.13
C PRO A 332 114.85 66.23 -42.44
N ASP A 333 115.57 65.10 -42.36
CA ASP A 333 116.19 64.43 -43.52
C ASP A 333 115.17 63.94 -44.57
N GLY A 334 113.89 63.82 -44.21
CA GLY A 334 112.79 63.48 -45.13
C GLY A 334 112.27 64.64 -45.98
N CYS A 335 112.71 65.87 -45.74
CA CYS A 335 112.33 67.03 -46.56
C CYS A 335 113.11 67.08 -47.88
N ALA A 336 112.55 67.77 -48.88
CA ALA A 336 113.25 68.06 -50.13
C ALA A 336 114.56 68.82 -49.86
N GLN A 337 115.67 68.33 -50.42
CA GLN A 337 117.04 68.81 -50.10
C GLN A 337 117.52 69.95 -51.00
N ASN A 338 116.62 70.54 -51.77
CA ASN A 338 116.95 71.52 -52.79
C ASN A 338 117.28 72.86 -52.13
N VAL A 339 118.45 73.42 -52.43
CA VAL A 339 118.83 74.76 -51.99
C VAL A 339 119.27 75.63 -53.16
N ILE A 340 119.24 76.94 -52.95
CA ILE A 340 119.70 77.96 -53.87
C ILE A 340 120.88 78.67 -53.22
N TYR A 341 121.95 78.88 -53.98
CA TYR A 341 123.11 79.66 -53.58
C TYR A 341 122.99 81.07 -54.15
N GLN A 342 123.21 82.09 -53.32
CA GLN A 342 123.24 83.48 -53.74
C GLN A 342 124.50 84.15 -53.18
N THR A 343 125.26 84.80 -54.05
CA THR A 343 126.55 85.42 -53.71
C THR A 343 126.63 86.83 -54.25
N ASP A 344 127.49 87.66 -53.67
CA ASP A 344 127.87 88.99 -54.18
C ASP A 344 128.82 88.93 -55.39
N GLY A 345 129.33 87.74 -55.75
CA GLY A 345 129.98 87.45 -57.03
C GLY A 345 131.37 88.06 -57.24
N GLN A 346 132.04 88.52 -56.18
CA GLN A 346 133.36 89.13 -56.28
C GLN A 346 134.49 88.10 -56.30
N SER A 347 134.79 87.50 -55.14
CA SER A 347 135.98 86.65 -54.95
C SER A 347 135.73 85.16 -55.26
N VAL A 348 134.50 84.68 -55.03
CA VAL A 348 134.07 83.33 -55.44
C VAL A 348 132.81 83.36 -56.28
N GLU A 349 132.68 82.38 -57.15
CA GLU A 349 131.42 82.01 -57.80
C GLU A 349 131.01 80.61 -57.34
N ILE A 350 129.71 80.38 -57.16
CA ILE A 350 129.16 79.13 -56.66
C ILE A 350 128.30 78.50 -57.74
N GLU A 351 128.68 77.31 -58.19
CA GLU A 351 127.88 76.52 -59.13
C GLU A 351 126.57 76.02 -58.47
N PRO A 352 125.52 75.71 -59.24
CA PRO A 352 124.25 75.23 -58.69
C PRO A 352 124.34 73.97 -57.82
N ASP A 353 125.39 73.17 -57.98
CA ASP A 353 125.69 71.97 -57.17
C ASP A 353 126.48 72.28 -55.88
N GLY A 354 126.85 73.55 -55.68
CA GLY A 354 127.59 74.04 -54.53
C GLY A 354 129.11 74.08 -54.71
N GLU A 355 129.66 73.78 -55.89
CA GLU A 355 131.11 73.92 -56.16
C GLU A 355 131.56 75.39 -56.02
N ILE A 356 132.67 75.62 -55.32
CA ILE A 356 133.26 76.94 -55.12
C ILE A 356 134.37 77.16 -56.16
N GLN A 357 134.18 78.14 -57.04
CA GLN A 357 135.19 78.64 -57.99
C GLN A 357 135.86 79.90 -57.43
N ALA A 358 137.16 79.81 -57.11
CA ALA A 358 137.94 80.96 -56.64
C ALA A 358 138.41 81.83 -57.82
N ARG A 359 137.98 83.10 -57.88
CA ARG A 359 138.25 84.01 -59.00
C ARG A 359 139.34 85.03 -58.70
N GLU A 360 139.22 85.73 -57.58
CA GLU A 360 140.18 86.74 -57.13
C GLU A 360 140.31 86.72 -55.60
N THR A 361 141.42 87.23 -55.07
CA THR A 361 141.63 87.28 -53.62
C THR A 361 140.66 88.25 -52.95
N GLY A 362 139.99 87.82 -51.89
CA GLY A 362 139.02 88.61 -51.15
C GLY A 362 138.01 87.75 -50.40
N ILE A 363 137.04 88.36 -49.72
CA ILE A 363 136.03 87.65 -48.93
C ILE A 363 134.66 87.86 -49.57
N THR A 364 134.03 86.76 -49.96
CA THR A 364 132.66 86.78 -50.49
C THR A 364 131.71 86.12 -49.50
N ARG A 365 130.50 86.67 -49.40
CA ARG A 365 129.41 86.05 -48.67
C ARG A 365 128.58 85.17 -49.59
N VAL A 366 128.24 83.97 -49.13
CA VAL A 366 127.33 83.07 -49.83
C VAL A 366 126.14 82.79 -48.93
N HIS A 367 124.95 83.10 -49.40
CA HIS A 367 123.69 82.70 -48.81
C HIS A 367 123.27 81.36 -49.39
N VAL A 368 123.02 80.39 -48.51
CA VAL A 368 122.49 79.07 -48.85
C VAL A 368 121.05 79.01 -48.36
N ILE A 369 120.10 78.86 -49.29
CA ILE A 369 118.67 79.09 -49.04
C ILE A 369 117.87 77.83 -49.42
N PRO A 370 117.14 77.17 -48.50
CA PRO A 370 116.27 76.05 -48.84
C PRO A 370 115.04 76.49 -49.63
N THR A 371 114.64 75.76 -50.66
CA THR A 371 113.51 76.16 -51.53
C THR A 371 112.15 76.11 -50.83
N GLN A 372 111.94 75.20 -49.87
CA GLN A 372 110.69 75.06 -49.11
C GLN A 372 110.79 75.59 -47.67
N GLY A 373 111.83 76.38 -47.36
CA GLY A 373 112.09 76.85 -46.00
C GLY A 373 113.06 78.03 -45.98
N THR A 374 112.80 79.05 -46.81
CA THR A 374 113.69 80.19 -47.04
C THR A 374 114.12 80.90 -45.75
N LYS A 375 113.27 80.92 -44.72
CA LYS A 375 113.58 81.49 -43.39
C LYS A 375 114.77 80.83 -42.68
N TYR A 376 115.16 79.61 -43.07
CA TYR A 376 116.29 78.87 -42.50
C TYR A 376 117.60 79.08 -43.28
N TYR A 377 117.68 80.09 -44.15
CA TYR A 377 118.90 80.37 -44.88
C TYR A 377 120.12 80.54 -43.97
N LYS A 378 121.29 80.16 -44.46
CA LYS A 378 122.56 80.39 -43.79
C LYS A 378 123.48 81.21 -44.67
N THR A 379 124.10 82.22 -44.06
CA THR A 379 125.15 83.00 -44.70
C THR A 379 126.49 82.48 -44.24
N ILE A 380 127.29 81.96 -45.16
CA ILE A 380 128.68 81.61 -44.92
C ILE A 380 129.59 82.67 -45.51
N ARG A 381 130.84 82.71 -45.05
CA ARG A 381 131.89 83.56 -45.59
C ARG A 381 132.96 82.64 -46.16
N VAL A 382 133.36 82.89 -47.39
CA VAL A 382 134.46 82.17 -48.03
C VAL A 382 135.53 83.19 -48.40
N GLU A 383 136.69 83.05 -47.79
CA GLU A 383 137.86 83.89 -48.08
C GLU A 383 138.75 83.24 -49.13
N VAL A 384 139.00 83.92 -50.24
CA VAL A 384 140.00 83.53 -51.23
C VAL A 384 141.33 84.17 -50.89
N VAL A 385 142.32 83.35 -50.52
CA VAL A 385 143.66 83.80 -50.16
C VAL A 385 144.67 83.51 -51.27
N PRO A 386 145.71 84.34 -51.44
CA PRO A 386 146.81 84.01 -52.36
C PRO A 386 147.57 82.77 -51.85
N PRO A 387 148.19 81.98 -52.73
CA PRO A 387 148.98 80.82 -52.34
C PRO A 387 150.11 81.21 -51.38
N ARG A 388 150.20 80.54 -50.23
CA ARG A 388 151.14 80.87 -49.14
C ARG A 388 152.27 79.84 -49.05
N ILE A 389 153.51 80.32 -48.92
CA ILE A 389 154.69 79.46 -48.73
C ILE A 389 154.78 79.07 -47.25
N ARG A 390 154.77 77.76 -46.94
CA ARG A 390 154.87 77.23 -45.58
C ARG A 390 156.30 76.78 -45.26
N LEU A 391 156.90 77.35 -44.21
CA LEU A 391 158.18 76.89 -43.65
C LEU A 391 157.94 75.66 -42.77
N THR A 392 158.69 74.58 -42.99
CA THR A 392 158.72 73.43 -42.07
C THR A 392 160.17 73.18 -41.69
N SER A 393 160.47 73.21 -40.38
CA SER A 393 161.83 73.07 -39.82
C SER A 393 162.89 74.01 -40.40
N GLY A 394 162.54 75.28 -40.62
CA GLY A 394 163.52 76.37 -40.79
C GLY A 394 164.06 76.64 -42.20
N GLY A 395 163.49 76.07 -43.28
CA GLY A 395 163.92 76.38 -44.65
C GLY A 395 162.85 76.19 -45.75
N ILE A 396 163.02 76.87 -46.89
CA ILE A 396 162.13 76.83 -48.08
C ILE A 396 162.45 75.58 -48.91
N ARG A 397 161.42 74.82 -49.32
CA ARG A 397 161.59 73.65 -50.21
C ARG A 397 161.64 74.08 -51.67
N LEU A 398 162.74 73.74 -52.33
CA LEU A 398 162.87 73.71 -53.78
C LEU A 398 162.60 72.29 -54.28
N ASP A 399 161.99 72.13 -55.45
CA ASP A 399 161.92 70.83 -56.11
C ASP A 399 163.29 70.44 -56.72
N LYS A 400 163.38 69.25 -57.34
CA LYS A 400 164.64 68.75 -57.93
C LYS A 400 165.21 69.68 -59.02
N ASP A 401 164.39 70.56 -59.56
CA ASP A 401 164.73 71.51 -60.62
C ASP A 401 164.99 72.92 -60.06
N GLY A 402 165.07 73.06 -58.72
CA GLY A 402 165.42 74.30 -58.04
C GLY A 402 164.27 75.30 -57.90
N ASN A 403 163.03 74.93 -58.22
CA ASN A 403 161.87 75.82 -58.15
C ASN A 403 161.17 75.75 -56.80
N ILE A 404 160.66 76.88 -56.31
CA ILE A 404 159.87 76.93 -55.08
C ILE A 404 158.60 76.13 -55.26
N ARG A 405 158.39 75.12 -54.42
CA ARG A 405 157.19 74.28 -54.45
C ARG A 405 156.04 74.99 -53.72
N LEU A 406 155.03 75.43 -54.47
CA LEU A 406 153.79 76.03 -53.96
C LEU A 406 152.74 74.92 -53.74
N THR A 407 152.00 74.97 -52.63
CA THR A 407 150.89 74.06 -52.32
C THR A 407 149.65 74.83 -51.96
#